data_AF-A0A2T7TBB8-F1
#
_entry.id   AF-A0A2T7TBB8-F1
#
_cell.length_a   1.000
_cell.length_b   1.000
_cell.length_c   1.000
_cell.angle_alpha   90.00
_cell.angle_beta   90.00
_cell.angle_gamma   90.00
#
_symmetry.space_group_name_H-M   'P 1'
#
loop_
_entity.id
_entity.type
_entity.pdbx_description
1 polymer ?
#
loop_
_entity_poly.entity_id
_entity_poly.type
_entity_poly.pdbx_seq_one_letter_code
_entity_poly.pdbx_strand_id
1 'polypeptide(L)'
;MWQAMQKASLDTRARVNYVPVTGEQSVANARPFFNTLMQRQCGVVLAVGGPQVEVTEAGAARHPNIRFVVVDGSSDAANVVVAKSGEGLEETVVDAIQQVVKGR
;
A
#
# COMPACT_ATOMS: atom_id res chain seq x y z
N MET A 1 -5.00 -9.67 -7.18
CA MET A 1 -4.17 -8.49 -6.84
C MET A 1 -3.40 -7.93 -8.03
N TRP A 2 -2.58 -8.72 -8.72
CA TRP A 2 -1.79 -8.22 -9.86
C TRP A 2 -2.65 -7.61 -10.96
N GLN A 3 -3.77 -8.25 -11.33
CA GLN A 3 -4.71 -7.74 -12.32
C GLN A 3 -5.29 -6.38 -11.94
N ALA A 4 -5.71 -6.21 -10.67
CA ALA A 4 -6.17 -4.92 -10.13
C ALA A 4 -5.12 -3.81 -10.29
N MET A 5 -3.87 -4.10 -9.94
CA MET A 5 -2.78 -3.14 -10.07
C MET A 5 -2.48 -2.81 -11.54
N GLN A 6 -2.53 -3.81 -12.41
CA GLN A 6 -2.33 -3.62 -13.85
C GLN A 6 -3.45 -2.75 -14.46
N LYS A 7 -4.71 -3.00 -14.09
CA LYS A 7 -5.85 -2.18 -14.49
C LYS A 7 -5.71 -0.73 -14.01
N ALA A 8 -5.38 -0.53 -12.73
CA ALA A 8 -5.16 0.81 -12.19
C ALA A 8 -4.01 1.55 -12.92
N SER A 9 -2.94 0.84 -13.26
CA SER A 9 -1.82 1.40 -14.04
C SER A 9 -2.25 1.85 -15.44
N LEU A 10 -3.05 1.03 -16.14
CA LEU A 10 -3.57 1.38 -17.47
C LEU A 10 -4.51 2.59 -17.43
N ASP A 11 -5.41 2.64 -16.44
CA ASP A 11 -6.42 3.69 -16.33
C ASP A 11 -5.83 5.03 -15.90
N THR A 12 -4.78 5.02 -15.07
CA THR A 12 -4.23 6.25 -14.46
C THR A 12 -2.85 6.65 -14.99
N ARG A 13 -2.21 5.79 -15.78
CA ARG A 13 -0.78 5.87 -16.17
C ARG A 13 0.19 5.89 -14.98
N ALA A 14 -0.26 5.52 -13.78
CA ALA A 14 0.61 5.38 -12.62
C ALA A 14 1.56 4.19 -12.82
N ARG A 15 2.84 4.38 -12.49
CA ARG A 15 3.83 3.30 -12.49
C ARG A 15 3.62 2.42 -11.26
N VAL A 16 3.39 1.13 -11.48
CA VAL A 16 3.30 0.14 -10.41
C VAL A 16 4.69 -0.42 -10.11
N ASN A 17 5.06 -0.43 -8.83
CA ASN A 17 6.25 -1.12 -8.32
C ASN A 17 5.79 -2.18 -7.31
N TYR A 18 6.23 -3.42 -7.50
CA TYR A 18 5.96 -4.51 -6.58
C TYR A 18 7.24 -4.92 -5.87
N VAL A 19 7.19 -5.04 -4.54
CA VAL A 19 8.32 -5.45 -3.69
C VAL A 19 7.82 -6.58 -2.79
N PRO A 20 8.06 -7.86 -3.14
CA PRO A 20 7.69 -8.97 -2.28
C PRO A 20 8.61 -9.00 -1.06
N VAL A 21 8.03 -9.16 0.13
CA VAL A 21 8.79 -9.54 1.33
C VAL A 21 9.13 -11.01 1.20
N THR A 22 10.41 -11.34 1.17
CA THR A 22 10.92 -12.71 1.06
C THR A 22 11.60 -13.13 2.36
N GLY A 23 11.62 -14.42 2.65
CA GLY A 23 12.20 -14.97 3.88
C GLY A 23 11.19 -15.02 5.02
N GLU A 24 11.64 -14.75 6.24
CA GLU A 24 10.83 -14.87 7.45
C GLU A 24 9.63 -13.90 7.43
N GLN A 25 8.44 -14.39 7.79
CA GLN A 25 7.25 -13.57 7.90
C GLN A 25 7.18 -12.86 9.25
N SER A 26 8.10 -11.92 9.48
CA SER A 26 8.16 -11.10 10.70
C SER A 26 8.29 -9.62 10.39
N VAL A 27 7.87 -8.77 11.34
CA VAL A 27 7.92 -7.30 11.20
C VAL A 27 9.36 -6.83 11.02
N ALA A 28 10.30 -7.46 11.73
CA ALA A 28 11.72 -7.17 11.60
C ALA A 28 12.22 -7.40 10.17
N ASN A 29 11.80 -8.50 9.54
CA ASN A 29 12.16 -8.79 8.15
C ASN A 29 11.40 -7.90 7.14
N ALA A 30 10.15 -7.52 7.41
CA ALA A 30 9.36 -6.66 6.51
C ALA A 30 9.89 -5.21 6.44
N ARG A 31 10.50 -4.72 7.53
CA ARG A 31 10.97 -3.32 7.67
C ARG A 31 11.93 -2.83 6.59
N PRO A 32 13.00 -3.56 6.19
CA PRO A 32 13.86 -3.11 5.08
C PRO A 32 13.14 -3.01 3.73
N PHE A 33 12.14 -3.85 3.46
CA PHE A 33 11.34 -3.76 2.23
C PHE A 33 10.45 -2.52 2.23
N PHE A 34 9.81 -2.22 3.38
CA PHE A 34 9.08 -0.98 3.59
C PHE A 34 9.98 0.25 3.33
N ASN A 35 11.18 0.28 3.93
CA ASN A 35 12.12 1.39 3.75
C ASN A 35 12.51 1.60 2.27
N THR A 36 12.66 0.51 1.52
CA THR A 36 12.95 0.56 0.08
C THR A 36 11.81 1.21 -0.71
N LEU A 37 10.55 0.96 -0.34
CA LEU A 37 9.39 1.61 -0.97
C LEU A 37 9.34 3.11 -0.68
N MET A 38 9.69 3.52 0.55
CA MET A 38 9.73 4.95 0.93
C MET A 38 10.77 5.73 0.12
N GLN A 39 11.90 5.10 -0.21
CA GLN A 39 12.94 5.72 -1.06
C GLN A 39 12.52 5.84 -2.53
N ARG A 40 11.57 5.03 -3.02
CA ARG A 40 11.11 5.03 -4.41
C ARG A 40 10.10 6.14 -4.73
N GLN A 41 9.77 6.99 -3.76
CA GLN A 41 8.82 8.10 -3.90
C GLN A 41 7.45 7.66 -4.46
N CYS A 42 6.99 6.47 -4.06
CA CYS A 42 5.64 6.01 -4.42
C CYS A 42 4.58 6.94 -3.82
N GLY A 43 3.56 7.31 -4.61
CA GLY A 43 2.41 8.08 -4.11
C GLY A 43 1.39 7.22 -3.34
N VAL A 44 1.37 5.91 -3.63
CA VAL A 44 0.53 4.92 -2.94
C VAL A 44 1.36 3.68 -2.58
N VAL A 45 1.16 3.14 -1.39
CA VAL A 45 1.74 1.87 -0.94
C VAL A 45 0.65 0.94 -0.44
N LEU A 46 0.57 -0.27 -1.00
CA LEU A 46 -0.36 -1.33 -0.59
C LEU A 46 0.38 -2.39 0.23
N ALA A 47 -0.11 -2.67 1.43
CA ALA A 47 0.43 -3.70 2.32
C ALA A 47 -0.59 -4.82 2.51
N VAL A 48 -0.13 -6.06 2.30
CA VAL A 48 -0.93 -7.28 2.41
C VAL A 48 -0.12 -8.30 3.22
N GLY A 49 -0.76 -8.87 4.26
CA GLY A 49 -0.13 -9.79 5.21
C GLY A 49 0.24 -9.10 6.53
N GLY A 50 0.08 -9.81 7.65
CA GLY A 50 0.20 -9.26 9.00
C GLY A 50 1.48 -8.43 9.25
N PRO A 51 2.69 -9.00 9.05
CA PRO A 51 3.93 -8.26 9.24
C PRO A 51 4.07 -6.99 8.37
N GLN A 52 3.57 -7.05 7.13
CA GLN A 52 3.58 -5.94 6.18
C GLN A 52 2.59 -4.85 6.60
N VAL A 53 1.41 -5.23 7.07
CA VAL A 53 0.40 -4.31 7.60
C VAL A 53 0.96 -3.62 8.83
N GLU A 54 1.45 -4.37 9.82
CA GLU A 54 1.95 -3.81 11.07
C GLU A 54 3.10 -2.81 10.85
N VAL A 55 4.08 -3.14 9.99
CA VAL A 55 5.18 -2.22 9.70
C VAL A 55 4.71 -0.97 8.94
N THR A 56 3.67 -1.11 8.12
CA THR A 56 3.09 0.01 7.36
C THR A 56 2.32 0.93 8.29
N GLU A 57 1.49 0.40 9.18
CA GLU A 57 0.72 1.18 10.15
C GLU A 57 1.65 1.94 11.11
N ALA A 58 2.70 1.28 11.61
CA ALA A 58 3.70 1.91 12.46
C ALA A 58 4.52 2.99 11.73
N GLY A 59 4.71 2.84 10.41
CA GLY A 59 5.48 3.77 9.58
C GLY A 59 4.66 4.94 9.03
N ALA A 60 3.36 4.79 8.83
CA ALA A 60 2.54 5.68 8.02
C ALA A 60 2.57 7.14 8.50
N ALA A 61 2.53 7.38 9.81
CA ALA A 61 2.54 8.73 10.39
C ALA A 61 3.81 9.53 10.06
N ARG A 62 4.92 8.84 9.73
CA ARG A 62 6.21 9.47 9.35
C ARG A 62 6.25 9.86 7.88
N HIS A 63 5.25 9.48 7.09
CA HIS A 63 5.19 9.67 5.66
C HIS A 63 3.84 10.29 5.23
N PRO A 64 3.50 11.51 5.71
CA PRO A 64 2.19 12.12 5.47
C PRO A 64 1.87 12.39 4.00
N ASN A 65 2.89 12.45 3.14
CA ASN A 65 2.75 12.68 1.71
C ASN A 65 2.50 11.40 0.89
N ILE A 66 2.48 10.23 1.56
CA ILE A 66 2.23 8.93 0.93
C ILE A 66 0.90 8.41 1.44
N ARG A 67 0.05 7.93 0.53
CA ARG A 67 -1.20 7.25 0.88
C ARG A 67 -0.93 5.76 1.03
N PHE A 68 -1.34 5.19 2.15
CA PHE A 68 -1.19 3.78 2.45
C PHE A 68 -2.53 3.07 2.34
N VAL A 69 -2.51 1.85 1.82
CA VAL A 69 -3.64 0.93 1.86
C VAL A 69 -3.18 -0.31 2.61
N VAL A 70 -3.86 -0.68 3.69
CA VAL A 70 -3.58 -1.87 4.47
C VAL A 70 -4.75 -2.83 4.39
N VAL A 71 -4.50 -4.11 4.17
CA VAL A 71 -5.56 -5.14 4.09
C VAL A 71 -5.73 -5.81 5.45
N ASP A 72 -6.96 -5.79 5.96
CA ASP A 72 -7.33 -6.33 7.28
C ASP A 72 -6.54 -5.74 8.45
N GLY A 73 -6.07 -4.50 8.30
CA GLY A 73 -5.45 -3.71 9.35
C GLY A 73 -6.47 -2.99 10.24
N SER A 74 -5.98 -2.07 11.07
CA SER A 74 -6.80 -1.32 12.04
C SER A 74 -6.33 0.13 12.26
N SER A 75 -5.59 0.72 11.32
CA SER A 75 -5.08 2.09 11.47
C SER A 75 -6.14 3.18 11.34
N ASP A 76 -6.07 4.16 12.25
CA ASP A 76 -6.86 5.41 12.21
C ASP A 76 -6.07 6.60 11.61
N ALA A 77 -4.87 6.37 11.08
CA ALA A 77 -4.05 7.44 10.52
C ALA A 77 -4.68 8.04 9.27
N ALA A 78 -4.69 9.37 9.16
CA ALA A 78 -5.39 10.09 8.08
C ALA A 78 -4.88 9.75 6.66
N ASN A 79 -3.63 9.31 6.53
CA ASN A 79 -3.04 8.88 5.28
C ASN A 79 -3.10 7.36 5.05
N VAL A 80 -3.87 6.62 5.86
CA VAL A 80 -4.08 5.17 5.72
C VAL A 80 -5.54 4.88 5.37
N VAL A 81 -5.74 3.99 4.42
CA VAL A 81 -7.03 3.39 4.08
C VAL A 81 -6.99 1.92 4.49
N VAL A 82 -7.91 1.51 5.35
CA VAL A 82 -8.07 0.11 5.73
C VAL A 82 -9.04 -0.54 4.73
N ALA A 83 -8.54 -1.51 3.97
CA ALA A 83 -9.33 -2.34 3.08
C ALA A 83 -9.62 -3.69 3.75
N LYS A 84 -10.79 -4.28 3.46
CA LYS A 84 -11.10 -5.65 3.87
C LYS A 84 -10.64 -6.63 2.79
N SER A 85 -10.14 -7.80 3.19
CA SER A 85 -9.95 -8.89 2.25
C SER A 85 -11.28 -9.43 1.74
N GLY A 86 -11.25 -9.99 0.53
CA GLY A 86 -12.43 -10.54 -0.14
C GLY A 86 -13.02 -9.59 -1.18
N GLU A 87 -14.35 -9.58 -1.26
CA GLU A 87 -15.10 -8.81 -2.25
C GLU A 87 -14.92 -7.30 -2.03
N GLY A 88 -14.62 -6.55 -3.10
CA GLY A 88 -14.41 -5.10 -3.05
C GLY A 88 -12.97 -4.63 -2.77
N LEU A 89 -12.02 -5.53 -2.48
CA LEU A 89 -10.62 -5.16 -2.28
C LEU A 89 -10.00 -4.50 -3.53
N GLU A 90 -10.29 -5.05 -4.70
CA GLU A 90 -9.79 -4.50 -5.97
C GLU A 90 -10.29 -3.07 -6.21
N GLU A 91 -11.59 -2.83 -6.02
CA GLU A 91 -12.20 -1.51 -6.16
C GLU A 91 -11.58 -0.50 -5.17
N THR A 92 -11.43 -0.89 -3.91
CA THR A 92 -10.81 -0.05 -2.87
C THR A 92 -9.39 0.37 -3.25
N VAL A 93 -8.59 -0.56 -3.80
CA VAL A 93 -7.23 -0.27 -4.26
C VAL A 93 -7.24 0.67 -5.47
N VAL A 94 -8.12 0.43 -6.44
CA VAL A 94 -8.25 1.29 -7.63
C VAL A 94 -8.65 2.72 -7.21
N ASP A 95 -9.62 2.87 -6.31
CA ASP A 95 -10.08 4.17 -5.83
C ASP A 95 -8.98 4.94 -5.09
N ALA A 96 -8.22 4.26 -4.23
CA ALA A 96 -7.08 4.87 -3.55
C ALA A 96 -6.03 5.40 -4.53
N ILE A 97 -5.75 4.66 -5.61
CA ILE A 97 -4.84 5.09 -6.68
C ILE A 97 -5.41 6.28 -7.44
N GLN A 98 -6.69 6.22 -7.82
CA GLN A 98 -7.34 7.31 -8.55
C GLN A 98 -7.38 8.62 -7.75
N GLN A 99 -7.60 8.57 -6.43
CA GLN A 99 -7.61 9.76 -5.57
C GLN A 99 -6.26 10.47 -5.58
N VAL A 100 -5.15 9.71 -5.50
CA VAL A 100 -3.80 10.29 -5.53
C VAL A 100 -3.45 10.87 -6.90
N VAL A 101 -3.97 10.28 -7.98
CA VAL A 101 -3.71 10.77 -9.35
C VAL A 101 -4.56 12.01 -9.68
N LYS A 102 -5.83 12.04 -9.26
CA LYS A 102 -6.76 13.16 -9.52
C LYS A 102 -6.54 14.36 -8.60
N GLY A 103 -6.04 14.13 -7.38
CA GLY A 103 -5.75 15.19 -6.40
C GLY A 103 -4.41 15.90 -6.61
N ARG A 104 -3.77 15.73 -7.78
CA ARG A 104 -2.46 16.27 -8.12
C ARG A 104 -2.55 17.34 -9.19
#